data_AF-A0A2N2ATF1-F1
#
_entry.id   AF-A0A2N2ATF1-F1
#
_cell.length_a   1.000
_cell.length_b   1.000
_cell.length_c   1.000
_cell.angle_alpha   90.00
_cell.angle_beta   90.00
_cell.angle_gamma   90.00
#
_symmetry.space_group_name_H-M   'P 1'
#
loop_
_entity.id
_entity.type
_entity.pdbx_description
1 polymer ?
#
loop_
_entity_poly.entity_id
_entity_poly.type
_entity_poly.pdbx_seq_one_letter_code
_entity_poly.pdbx_strand_id
1 'polypeptide(L)'
;MLKTRYLKNVVASIIAICIIALSFSSINAVIGGKYINNANTLQTLGLFKGTQNGFELTKTSTRAEAAVMLVRLLGKETQATQEYVETVHPFTDVPTWANPYINYLYSTGLTKGISEVSYGSGNQVTGNEYTTMLLRALGYNDQEGLYKWDESLEYSISVGLLNQQELTALKPTANKALLRDEMVKLSYKSLTTSAKGMDKILVEDLLAQHAISADNLNKATKTDKELARAVNINNTENVEMRAVWISYLELQKIFAANKSEKEFQQTIKKYYDNINGLGLNTVIVQVRPFSDAIYPSKYYPWSYIINGKEGIAPSFDPFKIMVDEAHKQGLKIEAWINPFRIRAAGSKAELSSVNKAILWQSDGSNRVIKINEGTFFNPANQEVRTLITQGVVELIDNYDVDGIHFDDYFYPSTDLSYDKLDYDQYTSSGGKLSQQDWRRENVNLLVKGVYSQIKERDPSVQFGISPQGSFEANYNQQFIDTEKWLANGGYVDYICPQIYFGYNHSKYPYSALIEKWDKAIKNDNVKLYIGIAAYKIGREDNWAGNGKREWIEDKRLLQTMTLDARQKKNYGGFILYRYDYLFKSGPEYVEQMNDEIEGLKSILQ
;
A
#
# COMPACT_ATOMS: atom_id res chain seq x y z
N MET A 1 -15.29 -52.46 -52.45
CA MET A 1 -14.32 -53.09 -51.53
C MET A 1 -12.94 -52.87 -52.12
N LEU A 2 -11.96 -52.14 -51.59
CA LEU A 2 -11.71 -51.33 -50.40
C LEU A 2 -10.77 -50.20 -50.92
N LYS A 3 -11.05 -48.91 -50.75
CA LYS A 3 -10.81 -48.07 -49.56
C LYS A 3 -9.38 -48.14 -49.00
N THR A 4 -8.81 -46.93 -48.81
CA THR A 4 -7.78 -46.56 -47.82
C THR A 4 -6.35 -47.08 -48.02
N ARG A 5 -5.52 -46.37 -48.83
CA ARG A 5 -4.07 -46.28 -48.57
C ARG A 5 -3.23 -45.18 -49.26
N TYR A 6 -3.83 -44.10 -49.77
CA TYR A 6 -3.06 -43.02 -50.42
C TYR A 6 -3.35 -41.62 -49.83
N LEU A 7 -3.47 -41.53 -48.50
CA LEU A 7 -3.53 -40.26 -47.79
C LEU A 7 -2.73 -40.32 -46.48
N LYS A 8 -1.49 -40.78 -46.56
CA LYS A 8 -0.44 -40.63 -45.54
C LYS A 8 0.87 -40.60 -46.31
N ASN A 9 1.48 -39.41 -46.45
CA ASN A 9 2.91 -39.16 -46.73
C ASN A 9 3.23 -37.76 -47.34
N VAL A 10 2.36 -36.75 -47.18
CA VAL A 10 2.70 -35.34 -47.52
C VAL A 10 2.56 -34.38 -46.32
N VAL A 11 2.39 -34.89 -45.10
CA VAL A 11 2.26 -34.04 -43.88
C VAL A 11 3.32 -34.40 -42.81
N ALA A 12 4.52 -34.83 -43.22
CA ALA A 12 5.57 -35.28 -42.30
C ALA A 12 6.95 -34.72 -42.61
N SER A 13 7.08 -33.43 -42.93
CA SER A 13 8.40 -32.78 -43.11
C SER A 13 8.49 -31.32 -42.66
N ILE A 14 7.59 -30.84 -41.79
CA ILE A 14 7.75 -29.55 -41.11
C ILE A 14 7.29 -29.71 -39.66
N ILE A 15 8.13 -30.29 -38.79
CA ILE A 15 8.13 -30.12 -37.33
C ILE A 15 9.42 -30.79 -36.83
N ALA A 16 10.23 -30.00 -36.10
CA ALA A 16 11.42 -30.39 -35.32
C ALA A 16 12.62 -30.84 -36.19
N ILE A 17 13.84 -30.31 -36.09
CA ILE A 17 14.62 -29.90 -34.92
C ILE A 17 15.73 -28.96 -35.44
N CYS A 18 15.82 -27.75 -34.90
CA CYS A 18 17.09 -27.06 -34.62
C CYS A 18 16.77 -25.90 -33.68
N ILE A 19 16.48 -26.27 -32.44
CA ILE A 19 16.67 -25.44 -31.26
C ILE A 19 18.19 -25.20 -31.19
N ILE A 20 18.63 -24.05 -31.70
CA ILE A 20 19.86 -23.42 -31.25
C ILE A 20 19.44 -22.08 -30.67
N ALA A 21 19.56 -22.05 -29.35
CA ALA A 21 19.63 -20.83 -28.58
C ALA A 21 20.70 -19.92 -29.19
N LEU A 22 20.26 -18.81 -29.79
CA LEU A 22 21.01 -17.57 -29.72
C LEU A 22 20.29 -16.71 -28.69
N SER A 23 20.68 -16.94 -27.44
CA SER A 23 20.76 -15.90 -26.43
C SER A 23 21.50 -14.71 -27.02
N PHE A 24 20.78 -13.79 -27.65
CA PHE A 24 21.25 -12.43 -27.73
C PHE A 24 20.95 -11.79 -26.38
N SER A 25 21.89 -11.97 -25.46
CA SER A 25 22.25 -10.91 -24.52
C SER A 25 22.73 -9.73 -25.39
N SER A 26 21.78 -8.96 -25.90
CA SER A 26 22.07 -7.64 -26.42
C SER A 26 22.31 -6.77 -25.19
N ILE A 27 23.60 -6.50 -24.95
CA ILE A 27 24.03 -5.30 -24.27
C ILE A 27 23.50 -4.14 -25.12
N ASN A 28 22.25 -3.72 -24.87
CA ASN A 28 21.71 -2.48 -25.42
C ASN A 28 22.04 -1.35 -24.45
N ALA A 29 23.29 -0.90 -24.50
CA ALA A 29 23.59 0.48 -24.15
C ALA A 29 23.28 1.36 -25.36
N VAL A 30 22.00 1.65 -25.66
CA VAL A 30 21.60 2.64 -26.69
C VAL A 30 20.26 3.31 -26.32
N ILE A 31 20.35 4.53 -25.76
CA ILE A 31 19.35 5.63 -25.78
C ILE A 31 17.87 5.25 -25.48
N GLY A 32 17.59 4.73 -24.28
CA GLY A 32 16.20 4.59 -23.80
C GLY A 32 15.66 5.91 -23.22
N GLY A 33 14.46 6.33 -23.62
CA GLY A 33 13.75 7.43 -22.98
C GLY A 33 13.51 7.18 -21.49
N LYS A 34 13.31 8.25 -20.71
CA LYS A 34 13.07 8.21 -19.26
C LYS A 34 11.89 7.31 -18.88
N TYR A 35 10.88 7.19 -19.75
CA TYR A 35 9.65 6.44 -19.49
C TYR A 35 9.52 5.19 -20.38
N ILE A 36 10.64 4.54 -20.69
CA ILE A 36 10.68 3.32 -21.51
C ILE A 36 9.82 2.17 -20.95
N ASN A 37 9.76 2.01 -19.62
CA ASN A 37 8.94 0.98 -19.00
C ASN A 37 7.44 1.24 -19.21
N ASN A 38 7.01 2.50 -19.10
CA ASN A 38 5.65 2.92 -19.39
C ASN A 38 5.29 2.64 -20.87
N ALA A 39 6.23 2.86 -21.80
CA ALA A 39 6.04 2.52 -23.20
C ALA A 39 5.87 1.00 -23.40
N ASN A 40 6.69 0.18 -22.73
CA ASN A 40 6.57 -1.28 -22.76
C ASN A 40 5.24 -1.76 -22.19
N THR A 41 4.76 -1.17 -21.10
CA THR A 41 3.45 -1.49 -20.52
C THR A 41 2.32 -1.16 -21.50
N LEU A 42 2.29 0.05 -22.05
CA LEU A 42 1.28 0.44 -23.04
C LEU A 42 1.33 -0.45 -24.30
N GLN A 43 2.53 -0.83 -24.75
CA GLN A 43 2.69 -1.76 -25.88
C GLN A 43 2.14 -3.16 -25.52
N THR A 44 2.43 -3.66 -24.33
CA THR A 44 1.95 -4.97 -23.85
C THR A 44 0.43 -5.00 -23.79
N LEU A 45 -0.21 -3.89 -23.40
CA LEU A 45 -1.66 -3.72 -23.43
C LEU A 45 -2.23 -3.60 -24.84
N GLY A 46 -1.40 -3.34 -25.86
CA GLY A 46 -1.82 -3.08 -27.25
C GLY A 46 -2.19 -1.62 -27.54
N LEU A 47 -1.91 -0.71 -26.61
CA LEU A 47 -2.32 0.69 -26.63
C LEU A 47 -1.22 1.64 -27.15
N PHE A 48 -0.01 1.13 -27.39
CA PHE A 48 1.10 1.90 -27.95
C PHE A 48 1.90 1.12 -28.98
N LYS A 49 2.34 1.81 -30.03
CA LYS A 49 3.12 1.24 -31.14
C LYS A 49 4.36 2.08 -31.41
N GLY A 50 5.49 1.39 -31.55
CA GLY A 50 6.72 1.95 -32.11
C GLY A 50 6.73 1.91 -33.63
N THR A 51 7.86 2.28 -34.21
CA THR A 51 8.18 2.15 -35.62
C THR A 51 9.23 1.05 -35.80
N GLN A 52 9.74 0.91 -37.03
CA GLN A 52 10.89 0.04 -37.33
C GLN A 52 12.16 0.41 -36.51
N ASN A 53 12.23 1.62 -35.96
CA ASN A 53 13.37 2.11 -35.16
C ASN A 53 13.10 2.02 -33.65
N GLY A 54 12.11 1.24 -33.21
CA GLY A 54 11.67 1.18 -31.82
C GLY A 54 10.68 2.29 -31.49
N PHE A 55 10.64 2.76 -30.25
CA PHE A 55 9.61 3.73 -29.82
C PHE A 55 9.90 5.19 -30.17
N GLU A 56 11.14 5.54 -30.51
CA GLU A 56 11.57 6.91 -30.85
C GLU A 56 11.24 7.95 -29.75
N LEU A 57 11.46 7.58 -28.48
CA LEU A 57 11.02 8.35 -27.31
C LEU A 57 11.62 9.77 -27.23
N THR A 58 12.82 9.97 -27.77
CA THR A 58 13.52 11.27 -27.75
C THR A 58 13.07 12.25 -28.84
N LYS A 59 12.15 11.83 -29.73
CA LYS A 59 11.59 12.69 -30.79
C LYS A 59 10.45 13.54 -30.24
N THR A 60 10.37 14.81 -30.66
CA THR A 60 9.17 15.63 -30.41
C THR A 60 8.00 15.12 -31.27
N SER A 61 6.78 15.28 -30.77
CA SER A 61 5.58 14.77 -31.44
C SER A 61 4.69 15.87 -31.98
N THR A 62 4.07 15.61 -33.13
CA THR A 62 3.10 16.50 -33.75
C THR A 62 1.70 16.32 -33.16
N ARG A 63 0.82 17.32 -33.34
CA ARG A 63 -0.60 17.23 -32.95
C ARG A 63 -1.32 16.06 -33.62
N ALA A 64 -0.97 15.72 -34.87
CA ALA A 64 -1.52 14.55 -35.54
C ALA A 64 -1.04 13.22 -34.92
N GLU A 65 0.26 13.10 -34.58
CA GLU A 65 0.77 11.92 -33.86
C GLU A 65 0.15 11.78 -32.47
N ALA A 66 -0.10 12.89 -31.78
CA ALA A 66 -0.78 12.93 -30.47
C ALA A 66 -2.24 12.46 -30.57
N ALA A 67 -2.95 12.84 -31.63
CA ALA A 67 -4.29 12.35 -31.93
C ALA A 67 -4.32 10.82 -32.11
N VAL A 68 -3.38 10.28 -32.89
CA VAL A 68 -3.25 8.82 -33.05
C VAL A 68 -2.95 8.14 -31.71
N MET A 69 -2.07 8.72 -30.90
CA MET A 69 -1.74 8.19 -29.58
C MET A 69 -2.98 8.10 -28.69
N LEU A 70 -3.81 9.15 -28.65
CA LEU A 70 -5.03 9.15 -27.85
C LEU A 70 -6.04 8.10 -28.33
N VAL A 71 -6.29 8.00 -29.64
CA VAL A 71 -7.22 6.99 -30.18
C VAL A 71 -6.77 5.57 -29.84
N ARG A 72 -5.46 5.30 -29.90
CA ARG A 72 -4.89 4.00 -29.50
C ARG A 72 -5.02 3.75 -28.00
N LEU A 73 -4.75 4.75 -27.18
CA LEU A 73 -4.93 4.67 -25.73
C LEU A 73 -6.37 4.33 -25.34
N LEU A 74 -7.35 4.83 -26.09
CA LEU A 74 -8.77 4.49 -25.90
C LEU A 74 -9.17 3.14 -26.51
N GLY A 75 -8.23 2.44 -27.15
CA GLY A 75 -8.46 1.18 -27.86
C GLY A 75 -9.42 1.30 -29.05
N LYS A 76 -9.50 2.49 -29.66
CA LYS A 76 -10.44 2.81 -30.76
C LYS A 76 -9.77 2.88 -32.12
N GLU A 77 -8.53 2.41 -32.27
CA GLU A 77 -7.79 2.46 -33.55
C GLU A 77 -8.54 1.73 -34.67
N THR A 78 -9.04 0.52 -34.42
CA THR A 78 -9.84 -0.22 -35.41
C THR A 78 -11.11 0.53 -35.77
N GLN A 79 -11.83 1.05 -34.77
CA GLN A 79 -13.06 1.80 -35.00
C GLN A 79 -12.80 3.06 -35.83
N ALA A 80 -11.81 3.87 -35.45
CA ALA A 80 -11.43 5.06 -36.18
C ALA A 80 -11.05 4.73 -37.64
N THR A 81 -10.24 3.69 -37.86
CA THR A 81 -9.74 3.36 -39.20
C THR A 81 -10.74 2.64 -40.11
N GLN A 82 -11.84 2.11 -39.57
CA GLN A 82 -12.86 1.40 -40.35
C GLN A 82 -14.17 2.19 -40.48
N GLU A 83 -14.60 2.90 -39.44
CA GLU A 83 -15.89 3.58 -39.40
C GLU A 83 -15.78 5.08 -39.69
N TYR A 84 -14.64 5.70 -39.39
CA TYR A 84 -14.43 7.15 -39.52
C TYR A 84 -13.55 7.52 -40.72
N VAL A 85 -13.67 6.79 -41.82
CA VAL A 85 -12.82 6.97 -43.01
C VAL A 85 -13.15 8.22 -43.83
N GLU A 86 -14.42 8.62 -43.86
CA GLU A 86 -14.87 9.82 -44.56
C GLU A 86 -14.64 11.07 -43.70
N THR A 87 -14.14 12.15 -44.32
CA THR A 87 -13.84 13.40 -43.61
C THR A 87 -15.11 14.03 -43.07
N VAL A 88 -15.19 14.16 -41.75
CA VAL A 88 -16.31 14.79 -41.02
C VAL A 88 -15.91 16.06 -40.29
N HIS A 89 -14.67 16.50 -40.45
CA HIS A 89 -14.13 17.72 -39.86
C HIS A 89 -13.90 18.82 -40.91
N PRO A 90 -13.91 20.11 -40.51
CA PRO A 90 -13.68 21.22 -41.44
C PRO A 90 -12.19 21.47 -41.77
N PHE A 91 -11.26 20.74 -41.15
CA PHE A 91 -9.84 21.03 -41.24
C PHE A 91 -9.22 20.66 -42.59
N THR A 92 -8.52 21.61 -43.22
CA THR A 92 -7.92 21.45 -44.55
C THR A 92 -6.48 20.94 -44.52
N ASP A 93 -5.84 20.93 -43.34
CA ASP A 93 -4.43 20.58 -43.13
C ASP A 93 -4.23 19.20 -42.50
N VAL A 94 -5.25 18.34 -42.52
CA VAL A 94 -5.18 16.97 -42.00
C VAL A 94 -4.65 16.02 -43.08
N PRO A 95 -3.50 15.36 -42.86
CA PRO A 95 -2.98 14.40 -43.83
C PRO A 95 -3.82 13.13 -43.85
N THR A 96 -3.88 12.46 -45.00
CA THR A 96 -4.72 11.28 -45.24
C THR A 96 -4.54 10.18 -44.17
N TRP A 97 -3.32 9.94 -43.70
CA TRP A 97 -3.03 8.92 -42.69
C TRP A 97 -3.61 9.25 -41.31
N ALA A 98 -3.78 10.53 -40.98
CA ALA A 98 -4.31 10.99 -39.70
C ALA A 98 -5.83 11.22 -39.75
N ASN A 99 -6.41 11.34 -40.94
CA ASN A 99 -7.83 11.65 -41.17
C ASN A 99 -8.77 10.79 -40.33
N PRO A 100 -8.66 9.44 -40.31
CA PRO A 100 -9.63 8.62 -39.57
C PRO A 100 -9.59 8.85 -38.05
N TYR A 101 -8.39 9.11 -37.51
CA TYR A 101 -8.18 9.38 -36.10
C TYR A 101 -8.74 10.75 -35.70
N ILE A 102 -8.49 11.77 -36.53
CA ILE A 102 -8.98 13.12 -36.26
C ILE A 102 -10.50 13.18 -36.47
N ASN A 103 -11.07 12.45 -37.43
CA ASN A 103 -12.51 12.28 -37.58
C ASN A 103 -13.16 11.68 -36.31
N TYR A 104 -12.59 10.60 -35.78
CA TYR A 104 -13.06 9.99 -34.54
C TYR A 104 -13.01 10.99 -33.37
N LEU A 105 -11.87 11.66 -33.16
CA LEU A 105 -11.73 12.59 -32.04
C LEU A 105 -12.59 13.86 -32.21
N TYR A 106 -12.80 14.32 -33.44
CA TYR A 106 -13.62 15.49 -33.72
C TYR A 106 -15.10 15.20 -33.48
N SER A 107 -15.60 14.09 -34.03
CA SER A 107 -17.00 13.65 -33.85
C SER A 107 -17.36 13.33 -32.40
N THR A 108 -16.40 12.84 -31.61
CA THR A 108 -16.57 12.57 -30.17
C THR A 108 -16.26 13.77 -29.28
N GLY A 109 -15.92 14.94 -29.85
CA GLY A 109 -15.64 16.16 -29.10
C GLY A 109 -14.34 16.14 -28.28
N LEU A 110 -13.46 15.17 -28.51
CA LEU A 110 -12.19 15.00 -27.80
C LEU A 110 -11.07 15.91 -28.34
N THR A 111 -11.20 16.42 -29.56
CA THR A 111 -10.24 17.37 -30.14
C THR A 111 -10.90 18.58 -30.78
N LYS A 112 -10.10 19.64 -30.99
CA LYS A 112 -10.48 20.88 -31.69
C LYS A 112 -9.34 21.34 -32.59
N GLY A 113 -9.69 22.09 -33.63
CA GLY A 113 -8.71 22.79 -34.44
C GLY A 113 -8.10 23.99 -33.72
N ILE A 114 -6.98 24.47 -34.23
CA ILE A 114 -6.37 25.75 -33.82
C ILE A 114 -7.10 26.94 -34.46
N SER A 115 -7.94 26.67 -35.47
CA SER A 115 -8.90 27.60 -36.06
C SER A 115 -10.10 26.82 -36.59
N GLU A 116 -11.08 27.51 -37.18
CA GLU A 116 -12.26 26.89 -37.80
C GLU A 116 -11.92 25.94 -38.96
N VAL A 117 -10.79 26.16 -39.65
CA VAL A 117 -10.42 25.43 -40.87
C VAL A 117 -9.06 24.72 -40.79
N SER A 118 -8.35 24.80 -39.66
CA SER A 118 -7.05 24.14 -39.48
C SER A 118 -6.94 23.44 -38.13
N TYR A 119 -6.47 22.19 -38.18
CA TYR A 119 -6.17 21.36 -37.03
C TYR A 119 -4.81 21.67 -36.40
N GLY A 120 -3.86 22.14 -37.21
CA GLY A 120 -2.46 22.27 -36.85
C GLY A 120 -1.73 20.93 -36.88
N SER A 121 -2.06 20.03 -37.82
CA SER A 121 -1.56 18.65 -37.85
C SER A 121 -0.03 18.53 -37.75
N GLY A 122 0.70 19.42 -38.41
CA GLY A 122 2.16 19.45 -38.41
C GLY A 122 2.80 20.21 -37.23
N ASN A 123 1.99 20.91 -36.42
CA ASN A 123 2.52 21.66 -35.28
C ASN A 123 2.96 20.67 -34.19
N GLN A 124 4.02 21.04 -33.46
CA GLN A 124 4.43 20.29 -32.27
C GLN A 124 3.33 20.39 -31.21
N VAL A 125 2.94 19.25 -30.62
CA VAL A 125 1.99 19.25 -29.51
C VAL A 125 2.69 19.70 -28.23
N THR A 126 2.01 20.48 -27.41
CA THR A 126 2.49 20.90 -26.10
C THR A 126 1.93 20.01 -24.98
N GLY A 127 2.51 20.11 -23.78
CA GLY A 127 2.03 19.37 -22.62
C GLY A 127 0.60 19.71 -22.24
N ASN A 128 0.23 20.99 -22.30
CA ASN A 128 -1.14 21.41 -22.02
C ASN A 128 -2.13 20.92 -23.08
N GLU A 129 -1.77 20.98 -24.36
CA GLU A 129 -2.67 20.49 -25.42
C GLU A 129 -2.93 18.99 -25.28
N TYR A 130 -1.88 18.19 -25.06
CA TYR A 130 -2.06 16.74 -24.93
C TYR A 130 -2.80 16.35 -23.65
N THR A 131 -2.50 17.02 -22.53
CA THR A 131 -3.18 16.79 -21.25
C THR A 131 -4.65 17.18 -21.34
N THR A 132 -5.00 18.26 -22.05
CA THR A 132 -6.39 18.62 -22.31
C THR A 132 -7.13 17.52 -23.08
N MET A 133 -6.51 16.90 -24.07
CA MET A 133 -7.15 15.80 -24.81
C MET A 133 -7.37 14.56 -23.92
N LEU A 134 -6.41 14.23 -23.04
CA LEU A 134 -6.56 13.15 -22.06
C LEU A 134 -7.66 13.43 -21.03
N LEU A 135 -7.71 14.64 -20.48
CA LEU A 135 -8.72 15.05 -19.51
C LEU A 135 -10.13 14.99 -20.11
N ARG A 136 -10.32 15.46 -21.35
CA ARG A 136 -11.59 15.31 -22.07
C ARG A 136 -11.98 13.84 -22.25
N ALA A 137 -11.02 12.98 -22.58
CA ALA A 137 -11.27 11.55 -22.74
C ALA A 137 -11.66 10.87 -21.41
N LEU A 138 -11.17 11.40 -20.29
CA LEU A 138 -11.57 11.01 -18.94
C LEU A 138 -12.85 11.73 -18.47
N GLY A 139 -13.51 12.53 -19.30
CA GLY A 139 -14.76 13.24 -18.97
C GLY A 139 -14.57 14.57 -18.23
N TYR A 140 -13.34 15.01 -17.95
CA TYR A 140 -13.05 16.32 -17.38
C TYR A 140 -12.93 17.36 -18.50
N ASN A 141 -14.03 18.04 -18.79
CA ASN A 141 -14.11 18.95 -19.93
C ASN A 141 -13.82 20.42 -19.54
N ASP A 142 -12.91 21.05 -20.27
CA ASP A 142 -12.58 22.48 -20.17
C ASP A 142 -13.74 23.40 -20.58
N GLN A 143 -14.69 22.91 -21.38
CA GLN A 143 -15.87 23.69 -21.82
C GLN A 143 -16.92 23.90 -20.73
N GLU A 144 -16.91 23.06 -19.70
CA GLU A 144 -17.79 23.22 -18.52
C GLU A 144 -17.20 24.22 -17.51
N GLY A 145 -16.07 24.86 -17.84
CA GLY A 145 -15.38 25.81 -16.96
C GLY A 145 -14.61 25.15 -15.83
N LEU A 146 -14.40 23.83 -15.87
CA LEU A 146 -13.63 23.10 -14.84
C LEU A 146 -12.18 23.58 -14.75
N TYR A 147 -11.58 23.90 -15.90
CA TYR A 147 -10.22 24.44 -16.03
C TYR A 147 -10.05 25.11 -17.39
N LYS A 148 -9.02 25.94 -17.53
CA LYS A 148 -8.61 26.46 -18.84
C LYS A 148 -7.61 25.51 -19.49
N TRP A 149 -7.70 25.35 -20.80
CA TRP A 149 -6.86 24.41 -21.55
C TRP A 149 -5.34 24.63 -21.35
N ASP A 150 -4.92 25.88 -21.13
CA ASP A 150 -3.52 26.30 -20.88
C ASP A 150 -3.07 26.13 -19.41
N GLU A 151 -3.96 25.62 -18.54
CA GLU A 151 -3.71 25.25 -17.14
C GLU A 151 -3.92 23.74 -16.89
N SER A 152 -4.05 22.95 -17.97
CA SER A 152 -4.46 21.53 -17.89
C SER A 152 -3.46 20.62 -17.17
N LEU A 153 -2.14 20.87 -17.27
CA LEU A 153 -1.14 20.15 -16.48
C LEU A 153 -1.31 20.41 -14.98
N GLU A 154 -1.60 21.63 -14.55
CA GLU A 154 -1.88 21.92 -13.15
C GLU A 154 -3.17 21.24 -12.69
N TYR A 155 -4.22 21.36 -13.50
CA TYR A 155 -5.51 20.76 -13.18
C TYR A 155 -5.42 19.24 -13.06
N SER A 156 -4.50 18.59 -13.79
CA SER A 156 -4.34 17.14 -13.76
C SER A 156 -4.01 16.58 -12.37
N ILE A 157 -3.46 17.39 -11.44
CA ILE A 157 -3.28 17.00 -10.03
C ILE A 157 -4.62 16.80 -9.33
N SER A 158 -5.59 17.69 -9.60
CA SER A 158 -6.90 17.67 -8.93
C SER A 158 -7.71 16.40 -9.20
N VAL A 159 -7.43 15.75 -10.33
CA VAL A 159 -8.08 14.49 -10.75
C VAL A 159 -7.19 13.26 -10.52
N GLY A 160 -6.02 13.44 -9.90
CA GLY A 160 -5.08 12.34 -9.60
C GLY A 160 -4.30 11.81 -10.80
N LEU A 161 -4.33 12.47 -11.96
CA LEU A 161 -3.58 12.04 -13.14
C LEU A 161 -2.07 12.22 -12.94
N LEU A 162 -1.65 13.36 -12.39
CA LEU A 162 -0.25 13.61 -12.02
C LEU A 162 -0.13 13.84 -10.52
N ASN A 163 1.01 13.44 -9.94
CA ASN A 163 1.43 13.95 -8.64
C ASN A 163 2.29 15.22 -8.78
N GLN A 164 2.64 15.84 -7.65
CA GLN A 164 3.40 17.10 -7.63
C GLN A 164 4.79 16.99 -8.26
N GLN A 165 5.47 15.85 -8.10
CA GLN A 165 6.80 15.62 -8.68
C GLN A 165 6.72 15.45 -10.20
N GLU A 166 5.71 14.73 -10.68
CA GLU A 166 5.46 14.52 -12.11
C GLU A 166 5.05 15.82 -12.79
N LEU A 167 4.17 16.62 -12.17
CA LEU A 167 3.87 17.97 -12.63
C LEU A 167 5.16 18.80 -12.72
N THR A 168 6.00 18.78 -11.69
CA THR A 168 7.25 19.54 -11.69
C THR A 168 8.16 19.15 -12.87
N ALA A 169 8.21 17.85 -13.20
CA ALA A 169 8.98 17.34 -14.33
C ALA A 169 8.40 17.72 -15.70
N LEU A 170 7.07 17.76 -15.83
CA LEU A 170 6.36 18.05 -17.08
C LEU A 170 6.04 19.54 -17.26
N LYS A 171 6.07 20.35 -16.20
CA LYS A 171 5.78 21.77 -16.24
C LYS A 171 6.57 22.55 -17.32
N PRO A 172 7.85 22.26 -17.59
CA PRO A 172 8.60 22.94 -18.65
C PRO A 172 8.01 22.74 -20.06
N THR A 173 7.18 21.71 -20.26
CA THR A 173 6.56 21.38 -21.55
C THR A 173 5.16 21.97 -21.70
N ALA A 174 4.63 22.65 -20.69
CA ALA A 174 3.26 23.20 -20.68
C ALA A 174 2.92 23.93 -21.98
N ASN A 175 3.83 24.80 -22.45
CA ASN A 175 3.70 25.55 -23.71
C ASN A 175 4.88 25.29 -24.68
N LYS A 176 5.52 24.12 -24.59
CA LYS A 176 6.66 23.73 -25.46
C LYS A 176 6.42 22.35 -26.06
N ALA A 177 7.12 22.05 -27.15
CA ALA A 177 7.04 20.76 -27.84
C ALA A 177 7.26 19.60 -26.87
N LEU A 178 6.31 18.67 -26.85
CA LEU A 178 6.37 17.47 -26.02
C LEU A 178 7.19 16.38 -26.70
N LEU A 179 8.06 15.73 -25.94
CA LEU A 179 8.72 14.51 -26.38
C LEU A 179 7.73 13.35 -26.40
N ARG A 180 7.98 12.39 -27.29
CA ARG A 180 7.19 11.15 -27.36
C ARG A 180 7.25 10.36 -26.05
N ASP A 181 8.38 10.43 -25.35
CA ASP A 181 8.58 9.90 -24.00
C ASP A 181 7.60 10.49 -22.97
N GLU A 182 7.40 11.80 -23.01
CA GLU A 182 6.52 12.52 -22.09
C GLU A 182 5.05 12.27 -22.44
N MET A 183 4.70 12.10 -23.72
CA MET A 183 3.36 11.66 -24.13
C MET A 183 3.08 10.26 -23.59
N VAL A 184 4.06 9.36 -23.64
CA VAL A 184 3.96 8.02 -23.06
C VAL A 184 3.69 8.09 -21.57
N LYS A 185 4.40 8.95 -20.82
CA LYS A 185 4.15 9.13 -19.38
C LYS A 185 2.73 9.59 -19.10
N LEU A 186 2.26 10.64 -19.77
CA LEU A 186 0.90 11.17 -19.62
C LEU A 186 -0.16 10.12 -19.98
N SER A 187 0.03 9.40 -21.09
CA SER A 187 -0.85 8.31 -21.53
C SER A 187 -0.91 7.18 -20.50
N TYR A 188 0.25 6.76 -19.99
CA TYR A 188 0.32 5.71 -19.00
C TYR A 188 -0.41 6.10 -17.71
N LYS A 189 -0.20 7.33 -17.21
CA LYS A 189 -0.87 7.79 -15.99
C LYS A 189 -2.39 7.84 -16.13
N SER A 190 -2.89 8.12 -17.33
CA SER A 190 -4.34 8.08 -17.57
C SER A 190 -4.96 6.69 -17.36
N LEU A 191 -4.19 5.59 -17.54
CA LEU A 191 -4.68 4.22 -17.30
C LEU A 191 -5.16 4.03 -15.86
N THR A 192 -4.50 4.68 -14.91
CA THR A 192 -4.75 4.58 -13.47
C THR A 192 -5.53 5.77 -12.91
N THR A 193 -6.05 6.62 -13.79
CA THR A 193 -6.89 7.77 -13.41
C THR A 193 -8.37 7.39 -13.58
N SER A 194 -9.20 7.74 -12.59
CA SER A 194 -10.65 7.57 -12.69
C SER A 194 -11.26 8.59 -13.64
N ALA A 195 -12.12 8.13 -14.54
CA ALA A 195 -12.91 9.05 -15.34
C ALA A 195 -13.96 9.76 -14.46
N LYS A 196 -14.34 10.97 -14.85
CA LYS A 196 -15.32 11.80 -14.13
C LYS A 196 -16.64 11.03 -13.97
N GLY A 197 -17.04 10.82 -12.71
CA GLY A 197 -18.30 10.15 -12.38
C GLY A 197 -18.28 8.62 -12.57
N MET A 198 -17.12 8.02 -12.79
CA MET A 198 -16.95 6.56 -12.80
C MET A 198 -16.23 6.08 -11.55
N ASP A 199 -16.68 4.96 -10.99
CA ASP A 199 -16.04 4.27 -9.86
C ASP A 199 -14.87 3.35 -10.31
N LYS A 200 -14.43 3.46 -11.57
CA LYS A 200 -13.38 2.63 -12.17
C LYS A 200 -12.35 3.48 -12.90
N ILE A 201 -11.11 3.00 -12.94
CA ILE A 201 -10.01 3.63 -13.69
C ILE A 201 -10.07 3.25 -15.17
N LEU A 202 -9.40 4.02 -16.02
CA LEU A 202 -9.45 3.82 -17.48
C LEU A 202 -9.06 2.39 -17.91
N VAL A 203 -8.04 1.77 -17.32
CA VAL A 203 -7.62 0.41 -17.72
C VAL A 203 -8.71 -0.64 -17.47
N GLU A 204 -9.52 -0.48 -16.42
CA GLU A 204 -10.65 -1.37 -16.13
C GLU A 204 -11.80 -1.13 -17.09
N ASP A 205 -12.04 0.12 -17.46
CA ASP A 205 -13.02 0.45 -18.49
C ASP A 205 -12.63 -0.11 -19.86
N LEU A 206 -11.35 -0.01 -20.23
CA LEU A 206 -10.82 -0.61 -21.46
C LEU A 206 -10.98 -2.13 -21.45
N LEU A 207 -10.75 -2.79 -20.32
CA LEU A 207 -10.96 -4.23 -20.18
C LEU A 207 -12.45 -4.58 -20.33
N ALA A 208 -13.33 -3.84 -19.66
CA ALA A 208 -14.78 -4.05 -19.71
C ALA A 208 -15.37 -3.83 -21.11
N GLN A 209 -14.80 -2.91 -21.88
CA GLN A 209 -15.17 -2.66 -23.28
C GLN A 209 -14.48 -3.61 -24.27
N HIS A 210 -13.69 -4.58 -23.79
CA HIS A 210 -12.88 -5.49 -24.62
C HIS A 210 -11.87 -4.76 -25.53
N ALA A 211 -11.51 -3.52 -25.18
CA ALA A 211 -10.48 -2.74 -25.87
C ALA A 211 -9.07 -3.27 -25.58
N ILE A 212 -8.88 -3.92 -24.42
CA ILE A 212 -7.71 -4.72 -24.08
C ILE A 212 -8.14 -6.12 -23.63
N SER A 213 -7.25 -7.11 -23.73
CA SER A 213 -7.51 -8.47 -23.25
C SER A 213 -7.03 -8.67 -21.80
N ALA A 214 -7.71 -9.54 -21.05
CA ALA A 214 -7.28 -9.95 -19.71
C ALA A 214 -5.86 -10.55 -19.73
N ASP A 215 -5.50 -11.30 -20.78
CA ASP A 215 -4.16 -11.85 -20.94
C ASP A 215 -3.08 -10.78 -21.07
N ASN A 216 -3.36 -9.72 -21.84
CA ASN A 216 -2.42 -8.61 -21.99
C ASN A 216 -2.30 -7.81 -20.69
N LEU A 217 -3.42 -7.60 -19.98
CA LEU A 217 -3.39 -6.97 -18.67
C LEU A 217 -2.57 -7.80 -17.67
N ASN A 218 -2.79 -9.11 -17.61
CA ASN A 218 -2.04 -10.03 -16.75
C ASN A 218 -0.54 -10.08 -17.08
N LYS A 219 -0.16 -9.93 -18.35
CA LYS A 219 1.25 -9.82 -18.75
C LYS A 219 1.85 -8.49 -18.28
N ALA A 220 1.11 -7.40 -18.48
CA ALA A 220 1.55 -6.06 -18.09
C ALA A 220 1.75 -5.94 -16.58
N THR A 221 0.78 -6.39 -15.77
CA THR A 221 0.83 -6.31 -14.30
C THR A 221 1.93 -7.17 -13.67
N LYS A 222 2.38 -8.24 -14.35
CA LYS A 222 3.53 -9.04 -13.86
C LYS A 222 4.85 -8.27 -13.89
N THR A 223 4.99 -7.32 -14.81
CA THR A 223 6.22 -6.54 -14.99
C THR A 223 6.09 -5.11 -14.50
N ASP A 224 4.87 -4.63 -14.31
CA ASP A 224 4.54 -3.27 -13.90
C ASP A 224 3.79 -3.28 -12.56
N LYS A 225 4.54 -3.05 -11.48
CA LYS A 225 3.99 -3.03 -10.12
C LYS A 225 3.03 -1.87 -9.87
N GLU A 226 3.26 -0.71 -10.50
CA GLU A 226 2.37 0.44 -10.35
C GLU A 226 1.00 0.12 -10.96
N LEU A 227 0.98 -0.45 -12.18
CA LEU A 227 -0.25 -0.90 -12.81
C LEU A 227 -0.91 -2.04 -12.04
N ALA A 228 -0.14 -3.02 -11.55
CA ALA A 228 -0.66 -4.13 -10.74
C ALA A 228 -1.35 -3.63 -9.47
N ARG A 229 -0.73 -2.70 -8.74
CA ARG A 229 -1.33 -2.08 -7.56
C ARG A 229 -2.58 -1.31 -7.91
N ALA A 230 -2.58 -0.49 -8.96
CA ALA A 230 -3.75 0.29 -9.36
C ALA A 230 -4.96 -0.59 -9.72
N VAL A 231 -4.75 -1.67 -10.48
CA VAL A 231 -5.80 -2.64 -10.79
C VAL A 231 -6.25 -3.36 -9.52
N ASN A 232 -5.33 -3.75 -8.64
CA ASN A 232 -5.68 -4.44 -7.39
C ASN A 232 -6.40 -3.53 -6.38
N ILE A 233 -6.12 -2.22 -6.34
CA ILE A 233 -6.80 -1.26 -5.46
C ILE A 233 -8.30 -1.25 -5.76
N ASN A 234 -8.69 -1.20 -7.03
CA ASN A 234 -10.09 -1.11 -7.44
C ASN A 234 -10.76 -2.48 -7.59
N ASN A 235 -9.99 -3.53 -7.89
CA ASN A 235 -10.48 -4.91 -7.92
C ASN A 235 -10.50 -5.55 -6.51
N THR A 236 -10.33 -4.76 -5.45
CA THR A 236 -10.85 -5.15 -4.15
C THR A 236 -12.39 -5.05 -4.19
N GLU A 237 -13.04 -6.13 -4.61
CA GLU A 237 -14.11 -6.63 -3.72
C GLU A 237 -13.59 -6.48 -2.29
N ASN A 238 -14.32 -5.87 -1.36
CA ASN A 238 -13.92 -5.69 0.05
C ASN A 238 -13.32 -6.99 0.61
N VAL A 239 -12.02 -7.23 0.40
CA VAL A 239 -11.36 -8.47 0.79
C VAL A 239 -11.15 -8.31 2.27
N GLU A 240 -11.95 -9.04 3.03
CA GLU A 240 -11.87 -9.08 4.47
C GLU A 240 -10.41 -9.30 4.91
N MET A 241 -9.88 -8.39 5.72
CA MET A 241 -8.60 -8.54 6.39
C MET A 241 -8.66 -9.77 7.31
N ARG A 242 -7.76 -10.72 7.10
CA ARG A 242 -7.65 -11.95 7.91
C ARG A 242 -6.19 -12.11 8.28
N ALA A 243 -5.81 -11.53 9.40
CA ALA A 243 -4.41 -11.35 9.74
C ALA A 243 -3.99 -12.05 11.03
N VAL A 244 -2.67 -12.20 11.20
CA VAL A 244 -2.05 -12.65 12.44
C VAL A 244 -0.79 -11.85 12.73
N TRP A 245 -0.59 -11.50 14.01
CA TRP A 245 0.66 -10.88 14.47
C TRP A 245 1.77 -11.93 14.67
N ILE A 246 2.98 -11.60 14.21
CA ILE A 246 4.24 -12.24 14.56
C ILE A 246 5.06 -11.22 15.35
N SER A 247 5.17 -11.42 16.66
CA SER A 247 5.85 -10.50 17.57
C SER A 247 7.34 -10.79 17.68
N TYR A 248 8.08 -9.88 18.32
CA TYR A 248 9.50 -10.08 18.63
C TYR A 248 9.75 -11.36 19.44
N LEU A 249 8.75 -11.87 20.17
CA LEU A 249 8.83 -13.10 20.95
C LEU A 249 8.88 -14.35 20.05
N GLU A 250 8.16 -14.37 18.92
CA GLU A 250 8.35 -15.40 17.88
C GLU A 250 9.68 -15.19 17.16
N LEU A 251 9.95 -13.95 16.74
CA LEU A 251 11.12 -13.62 15.92
C LEU A 251 12.42 -13.99 16.63
N GLN A 252 12.56 -13.71 17.92
CA GLN A 252 13.74 -14.09 18.70
C GLN A 252 13.99 -15.61 18.66
N LYS A 253 12.93 -16.43 18.73
CA LYS A 253 13.04 -17.89 18.62
C LYS A 253 13.42 -18.32 17.20
N ILE A 254 12.83 -17.67 16.19
CA ILE A 254 13.15 -17.93 14.77
C ILE A 254 14.63 -17.64 14.51
N PHE A 255 15.14 -16.47 14.93
CA PHE A 255 16.56 -16.13 14.77
C PHE A 255 17.47 -17.07 15.56
N ALA A 256 17.10 -17.45 16.79
CA ALA A 256 17.88 -18.39 17.58
C ALA A 256 18.00 -19.77 16.91
N ALA A 257 16.94 -20.24 16.23
CA ALA A 257 16.86 -21.56 15.60
C ALA A 257 17.48 -21.65 14.19
N ASN A 258 17.72 -20.53 13.50
CA ASN A 258 18.18 -20.52 12.11
C ASN A 258 19.55 -19.85 12.01
N LYS A 259 20.55 -20.55 11.47
CA LYS A 259 21.95 -20.07 11.40
C LYS A 259 22.37 -19.66 10.01
N SER A 260 21.58 -19.97 8.99
CA SER A 260 21.79 -19.56 7.61
C SER A 260 20.56 -18.90 7.00
N GLU A 261 20.77 -18.12 5.94
CA GLU A 261 19.71 -17.50 5.13
C GLU A 261 18.69 -18.53 4.64
N LYS A 262 19.17 -19.70 4.17
CA LYS A 262 18.33 -20.78 3.65
C LYS A 262 17.43 -21.38 4.73
N GLU A 263 17.97 -21.66 5.91
CA GLU A 263 17.18 -22.17 7.05
C GLU A 263 16.13 -21.14 7.47
N PHE A 264 16.53 -19.87 7.54
CA PHE A 264 15.63 -18.78 7.87
C PHE A 264 14.47 -18.68 6.87
N GLN A 265 14.78 -18.67 5.57
CA GLN A 265 13.78 -18.66 4.50
C GLN A 265 12.83 -19.87 4.61
N GLN A 266 13.36 -21.07 4.85
CA GLN A 266 12.52 -22.27 5.02
C GLN A 266 11.59 -22.18 6.23
N THR A 267 12.09 -21.61 7.34
CA THR A 267 11.26 -21.37 8.53
C THR A 267 10.16 -20.36 8.24
N ILE A 268 10.48 -19.22 7.62
CA ILE A 268 9.49 -18.20 7.26
C ILE A 268 8.46 -18.76 6.28
N LYS A 269 8.91 -19.51 5.26
CA LYS A 269 8.03 -20.21 4.33
C LYS A 269 7.01 -21.07 5.07
N LYS A 270 7.47 -21.88 6.04
CA LYS A 270 6.59 -22.76 6.84
C LYS A 270 5.60 -21.96 7.70
N TYR A 271 6.01 -20.82 8.23
CA TYR A 271 5.10 -19.93 8.95
C TYR A 271 3.98 -19.44 8.04
N TYR A 272 4.31 -19.04 6.82
CA TYR A 272 3.33 -18.55 5.85
C TYR A 272 2.45 -19.66 5.27
N ASP A 273 2.99 -20.87 5.08
CA ASP A 273 2.22 -22.05 4.72
C ASP A 273 1.12 -22.32 5.78
N ASN A 274 1.44 -22.16 7.08
CA ASN A 274 0.49 -22.31 8.17
C ASN A 274 -0.59 -21.21 8.17
N ILE A 275 -0.20 -19.95 7.92
CA ILE A 275 -1.11 -18.80 7.84
C ILE A 275 -2.11 -18.99 6.69
N ASN A 276 -1.62 -19.31 5.49
CA ASN A 276 -2.43 -19.64 4.33
C ASN A 276 -3.33 -20.86 4.59
N GLY A 277 -2.78 -21.91 5.19
CA GLY A 277 -3.52 -23.12 5.55
C GLY A 277 -4.63 -22.89 6.58
N LEU A 278 -4.60 -21.78 7.32
CA LEU A 278 -5.69 -21.33 8.18
C LEU A 278 -6.74 -20.50 7.44
N GLY A 279 -6.45 -20.01 6.23
CA GLY A 279 -7.31 -19.12 5.46
C GLY A 279 -7.07 -17.63 5.75
N LEU A 280 -5.96 -17.31 6.42
CA LEU A 280 -5.50 -15.93 6.62
C LEU A 280 -4.79 -15.42 5.37
N ASN A 281 -4.90 -14.12 5.10
CA ASN A 281 -4.38 -13.48 3.89
C ASN A 281 -3.30 -12.41 4.18
N THR A 282 -3.03 -12.11 5.45
CA THR A 282 -2.09 -11.04 5.82
C THR A 282 -1.27 -11.44 7.05
N VAL A 283 0.01 -11.05 7.06
CA VAL A 283 0.89 -11.21 8.22
C VAL A 283 1.42 -9.86 8.70
N ILE A 284 1.39 -9.64 10.01
CA ILE A 284 1.86 -8.39 10.62
C ILE A 284 3.10 -8.70 11.46
N VAL A 285 4.26 -8.24 11.00
CA VAL A 285 5.56 -8.65 11.57
C VAL A 285 6.19 -7.50 12.35
N GLN A 286 6.58 -7.75 13.60
CA GLN A 286 7.22 -6.73 14.44
C GLN A 286 8.67 -6.44 14.02
N VAL A 287 8.84 -5.54 13.06
CA VAL A 287 10.16 -5.19 12.52
C VAL A 287 10.95 -4.23 13.41
N ARG A 288 10.26 -3.48 14.28
CA ARG A 288 10.87 -2.45 15.13
C ARG A 288 10.32 -2.47 16.58
N PRO A 289 10.73 -3.42 17.42
CA PRO A 289 10.20 -3.56 18.78
C PRO A 289 10.82 -2.60 19.81
N PHE A 290 12.08 -2.19 19.67
CA PHE A 290 12.85 -1.52 20.73
C PHE A 290 13.79 -0.41 20.21
N SER A 291 13.30 0.47 19.33
CA SER A 291 14.15 1.49 18.66
C SER A 291 15.35 0.85 17.94
N ASP A 292 15.12 -0.31 17.36
CA ASP A 292 16.08 -1.14 16.66
C ASP A 292 15.37 -1.85 15.49
N ALA A 293 16.10 -2.34 14.50
CA ALA A 293 15.53 -2.87 13.26
C ALA A 293 15.96 -4.31 13.00
N ILE A 294 15.04 -5.13 12.47
CA ILE A 294 15.39 -6.46 11.91
C ILE A 294 15.78 -6.40 10.43
N TYR A 295 16.08 -5.20 9.93
CA TYR A 295 16.41 -4.88 8.55
C TYR A 295 17.57 -3.85 8.52
N PRO A 296 18.35 -3.76 7.43
CA PRO A 296 19.36 -2.72 7.26
C PRO A 296 18.72 -1.32 7.33
N SER A 297 19.13 -0.52 8.31
CA SER A 297 18.58 0.82 8.54
C SER A 297 19.68 1.87 8.71
N LYS A 298 19.45 3.06 8.17
CA LYS A 298 20.26 4.26 8.38
C LYS A 298 19.94 4.95 9.71
N TYR A 299 18.78 4.65 10.29
CA TYR A 299 18.24 5.33 11.47
C TYR A 299 18.32 4.49 12.74
N TYR A 300 18.16 3.18 12.62
CA TYR A 300 18.06 2.26 13.75
C TYR A 300 19.17 1.19 13.70
N PRO A 301 19.78 0.83 14.83
CA PRO A 301 20.74 -0.27 14.86
C PRO A 301 20.03 -1.62 14.65
N TRP A 302 20.78 -2.64 14.25
CA TRP A 302 20.29 -4.01 14.21
C TRP A 302 19.77 -4.47 15.56
N SER A 303 18.61 -5.12 15.57
CA SER A 303 17.94 -5.53 16.80
C SER A 303 18.70 -6.60 17.56
N TYR A 304 18.74 -6.47 18.88
CA TYR A 304 19.32 -7.48 19.76
C TYR A 304 18.55 -8.81 19.71
N ILE A 305 17.30 -8.84 19.21
CA ILE A 305 16.53 -10.08 19.12
C ILE A 305 17.10 -11.07 18.10
N ILE A 306 17.99 -10.61 17.21
CA ILE A 306 18.61 -11.44 16.16
C ILE A 306 19.70 -12.35 16.75
N ASN A 307 20.59 -11.80 17.58
CA ASN A 307 21.78 -12.53 18.05
C ASN A 307 22.12 -12.27 19.53
N GLY A 308 21.25 -11.58 20.26
CA GLY A 308 21.44 -11.21 21.67
C GLY A 308 22.17 -9.88 21.88
N LYS A 309 22.71 -9.23 20.83
CA LYS A 309 23.45 -7.97 20.94
C LYS A 309 23.03 -6.96 19.87
N GLU A 310 22.66 -5.76 20.30
CA GLU A 310 22.23 -4.69 19.40
C GLU A 310 23.39 -4.16 18.53
N GLY A 311 23.09 -3.82 17.28
CA GLY A 311 24.03 -3.27 16.31
C GLY A 311 24.85 -4.31 15.55
N ILE A 312 24.71 -5.61 15.85
CA ILE A 312 25.38 -6.67 15.10
C ILE A 312 24.48 -7.14 13.96
N ALA A 313 24.93 -6.90 12.72
CA ALA A 313 24.24 -7.32 11.51
C ALA A 313 24.27 -8.86 11.33
N PRO A 314 23.17 -9.49 10.89
CA PRO A 314 23.22 -10.82 10.28
C PRO A 314 23.89 -10.78 8.90
N SER A 315 24.18 -11.94 8.32
CA SER A 315 24.82 -12.05 6.99
C SER A 315 23.84 -11.88 5.81
N PHE A 316 22.56 -11.66 6.08
CA PHE A 316 21.47 -11.55 5.11
C PHE A 316 20.45 -10.51 5.60
N ASP A 317 19.52 -10.05 4.75
CA ASP A 317 18.40 -9.18 5.15
C ASP A 317 17.17 -10.02 5.53
N PRO A 318 16.83 -10.15 6.82
CA PRO A 318 15.72 -10.98 7.26
C PRO A 318 14.36 -10.47 6.79
N PHE A 319 14.15 -9.15 6.79
CA PHE A 319 12.84 -8.58 6.45
C PHE A 319 12.59 -8.67 4.94
N LYS A 320 13.63 -8.51 4.10
CA LYS A 320 13.50 -8.75 2.66
C LYS A 320 13.00 -10.16 2.35
N ILE A 321 13.53 -11.17 3.06
CA ILE A 321 13.11 -12.57 2.91
C ILE A 321 11.65 -12.74 3.31
N MET A 322 11.22 -12.11 4.40
CA MET A 322 9.82 -12.14 4.85
C MET A 322 8.89 -11.52 3.83
N VAL A 323 9.22 -10.35 3.28
CA VAL A 323 8.40 -9.69 2.25
C VAL A 323 8.30 -10.56 0.99
N ASP A 324 9.44 -11.04 0.48
CA ASP A 324 9.47 -11.85 -0.73
C ASP A 324 8.70 -13.16 -0.58
N GLU A 325 8.79 -13.80 0.58
CA GLU A 325 8.11 -15.08 0.84
C GLU A 325 6.62 -14.89 1.06
N ALA A 326 6.17 -13.78 1.68
CA ALA A 326 4.76 -13.47 1.83
C ALA A 326 4.10 -13.31 0.45
N HIS A 327 4.68 -12.47 -0.41
CA HIS A 327 4.16 -12.20 -1.75
C HIS A 327 4.20 -13.43 -2.67
N LYS A 328 5.24 -14.26 -2.60
CA LYS A 328 5.29 -15.54 -3.34
C LYS A 328 4.13 -16.47 -2.99
N GLN A 329 3.62 -16.38 -1.77
CA GLN A 329 2.51 -17.18 -1.30
C GLN A 329 1.15 -16.45 -1.33
N GLY A 330 1.09 -15.26 -1.95
CA GLY A 330 -0.14 -14.47 -2.06
C GLY A 330 -0.60 -13.81 -0.76
N LEU A 331 0.26 -13.73 0.26
CA LEU A 331 -0.01 -13.01 1.50
C LEU A 331 0.37 -11.54 1.37
N LYS A 332 -0.41 -10.66 1.98
CA LYS A 332 0.03 -9.30 2.31
C LYS A 332 0.94 -9.31 3.54
N ILE A 333 1.85 -8.35 3.62
CA ILE A 333 2.73 -8.15 4.78
C ILE A 333 2.70 -6.71 5.27
N GLU A 334 2.48 -6.53 6.57
CA GLU A 334 2.57 -5.22 7.22
C GLU A 334 3.75 -5.16 8.20
N ALA A 335 4.48 -4.05 8.15
CA ALA A 335 5.60 -3.77 9.05
C ALA A 335 5.08 -3.18 10.37
N TRP A 336 5.13 -3.98 11.44
CA TRP A 336 4.76 -3.56 12.79
C TRP A 336 5.91 -2.88 13.53
N ILE A 337 5.62 -1.68 14.00
CA ILE A 337 6.53 -0.78 14.67
C ILE A 337 5.97 -0.42 16.06
N ASN A 338 6.83 -0.51 17.08
CA ASN A 338 6.61 0.23 18.31
C ASN A 338 7.22 1.64 18.15
N PRO A 339 6.44 2.72 18.33
CA PRO A 339 6.92 4.07 18.01
C PRO A 339 7.99 4.58 19.00
N PHE A 340 7.79 4.39 20.31
CA PHE A 340 8.57 5.12 21.33
C PHE A 340 9.43 4.25 22.23
N ARG A 341 9.20 2.93 22.31
CA ARG A 341 9.97 2.06 23.20
C ARG A 341 11.41 1.95 22.70
N ILE A 342 12.38 2.22 23.59
CA ILE A 342 13.81 1.97 23.35
C ILE A 342 14.24 0.70 24.08
N ARG A 343 13.88 0.58 25.36
CA ARG A 343 14.17 -0.65 26.11
C ARG A 343 13.20 -0.82 27.28
N ALA A 344 12.63 -2.01 27.41
CA ALA A 344 11.75 -2.33 28.52
C ALA A 344 12.52 -2.47 29.85
N ALA A 345 11.83 -2.21 30.96
CA ALA A 345 12.35 -2.47 32.31
C ALA A 345 12.92 -3.89 32.45
N GLY A 346 14.03 -4.01 33.18
CA GLY A 346 14.66 -5.30 33.49
C GLY A 346 15.37 -5.97 32.31
N SER A 347 15.35 -5.40 31.10
CA SER A 347 16.15 -5.93 30.00
C SER A 347 17.64 -5.78 30.30
N LYS A 348 18.40 -6.86 30.06
CA LYS A 348 19.86 -6.88 30.17
C LYS A 348 20.57 -6.56 28.85
N ALA A 349 19.82 -6.34 27.77
CA ALA A 349 20.37 -6.05 26.46
C ALA A 349 20.87 -4.59 26.41
N GLU A 350 22.19 -4.42 26.31
CA GLU A 350 22.83 -3.13 26.15
C GLU A 350 22.38 -2.44 24.85
N LEU A 351 22.35 -1.10 24.87
CA LEU A 351 22.14 -0.29 23.68
C LEU A 351 23.47 -0.12 22.94
N SER A 352 23.43 -0.22 21.62
CA SER A 352 24.59 0.01 20.77
C SER A 352 25.02 1.48 20.84
N SER A 353 26.32 1.76 20.67
CA SER A 353 26.86 3.12 20.65
C SER A 353 26.31 3.97 19.50
N VAL A 354 25.79 3.34 18.44
CA VAL A 354 25.15 4.03 17.31
C VAL A 354 23.64 4.22 17.49
N ASN A 355 23.06 3.70 18.58
CA ASN A 355 21.65 3.91 18.88
C ASN A 355 21.39 5.39 19.16
N LYS A 356 20.41 5.99 18.48
CA LYS A 356 20.02 7.41 18.69
C LYS A 356 19.72 7.73 20.14
N ALA A 357 19.19 6.77 20.90
CA ALA A 357 18.95 6.95 22.31
C ALA A 357 20.24 7.23 23.11
N ILE A 358 21.34 6.54 22.80
CA ILE A 358 22.65 6.77 23.44
C ILE A 358 23.22 8.12 23.02
N LEU A 359 23.13 8.45 21.73
CA LEU A 359 23.63 9.71 21.19
C LEU A 359 22.92 10.94 21.75
N TRP A 360 21.61 10.82 22.03
CA TRP A 360 20.82 11.91 22.61
C TRP A 360 20.85 11.95 24.13
N GLN A 361 21.22 10.86 24.80
CA GLN A 361 21.33 10.85 26.26
C GLN A 361 22.48 11.76 26.74
N SER A 362 23.49 12.01 25.90
CA SER A 362 24.71 12.73 26.28
C SER A 362 24.67 14.25 26.07
N ASP A 363 23.62 14.80 25.44
CA ASP A 363 23.58 16.23 25.08
C ASP A 363 22.62 17.08 25.94
N GLY A 364 22.04 16.50 26.99
CA GLY A 364 21.16 17.21 27.93
C GLY A 364 19.75 17.46 27.40
N SER A 365 19.39 16.88 26.26
CA SER A 365 18.03 16.97 25.71
C SER A 365 17.04 16.01 26.38
N ASN A 366 15.75 16.36 26.33
CA ASN A 366 14.65 15.55 26.81
C ASN A 366 14.12 14.53 25.77
N ARG A 367 14.92 14.20 24.76
CA ARG A 367 14.52 13.25 23.68
C ARG A 367 14.35 11.82 24.18
N VAL A 368 15.05 11.46 25.26
CA VAL A 368 15.06 10.12 25.85
C VAL A 368 14.74 10.25 27.33
N ILE A 369 13.70 9.54 27.78
CA ILE A 369 13.25 9.56 29.17
C ILE A 369 13.37 8.16 29.74
N LYS A 370 13.93 8.08 30.96
CA LYS A 370 14.05 6.85 31.74
C LYS A 370 13.10 6.91 32.93
N ILE A 371 12.25 5.90 33.02
CA ILE A 371 11.31 5.67 34.13
C ILE A 371 11.43 4.21 34.59
N ASN A 372 10.70 3.83 35.63
CA ASN A 372 10.76 2.47 36.18
C ASN A 372 10.37 1.40 35.16
N GLU A 373 9.48 1.74 34.22
CA GLU A 373 8.94 0.90 33.16
C GLU A 373 9.92 0.71 31.99
N GLY A 374 11.00 1.50 31.92
CA GLY A 374 12.03 1.39 30.90
C GLY A 374 12.57 2.71 30.38
N THR A 375 13.17 2.66 29.19
CA THR A 375 13.69 3.80 28.44
C THR A 375 12.84 4.02 27.19
N PHE A 376 12.41 5.26 26.97
CA PHE A 376 11.48 5.63 25.92
C PHE A 376 11.91 6.93 25.23
N PHE A 377 11.60 7.05 23.94
CA PHE A 377 11.64 8.34 23.29
C PHE A 377 10.49 9.22 23.80
N ASN A 378 10.75 10.51 23.96
CA ASN A 378 9.75 11.48 24.38
C ASN A 378 8.84 11.89 23.20
N PRO A 379 7.53 11.58 23.22
CA PRO A 379 6.63 11.92 22.11
C PRO A 379 6.48 13.43 21.88
N ALA A 380 6.74 14.26 22.89
CA ALA A 380 6.67 15.71 22.81
C ALA A 380 7.75 16.32 21.90
N ASN A 381 8.87 15.62 21.73
CA ASN A 381 9.99 16.16 20.98
C ASN A 381 9.81 16.00 19.46
N GLN A 382 10.01 17.09 18.71
CA GLN A 382 9.84 17.07 17.25
C GLN A 382 10.87 16.16 16.55
N GLU A 383 12.13 16.15 16.98
CA GLU A 383 13.16 15.30 16.35
C GLU A 383 12.88 13.81 16.54
N VAL A 384 12.28 13.43 17.68
CA VAL A 384 11.78 12.06 17.90
C VAL A 384 10.71 11.72 16.87
N ARG A 385 9.70 12.59 16.69
CA ARG A 385 8.63 12.35 15.70
C ARG A 385 9.18 12.28 14.28
N THR A 386 10.17 13.12 13.95
CA THR A 386 10.88 13.06 12.67
C THR A 386 11.64 11.75 12.50
N LEU A 387 12.40 11.30 13.51
CA LEU A 387 13.14 10.03 13.45
C LEU A 387 12.19 8.83 13.22
N ILE A 388 11.05 8.81 13.91
CA ILE A 388 10.04 7.75 13.74
C ILE A 388 9.47 7.77 12.32
N THR A 389 9.08 8.95 11.82
CA THR A 389 8.53 9.14 10.48
C THR A 389 9.53 8.73 9.40
N GLN A 390 10.80 9.12 9.53
CA GLN A 390 11.86 8.75 8.60
C GLN A 390 12.15 7.25 8.60
N GLY A 391 12.00 6.59 9.75
CA GLY A 391 12.06 5.12 9.84
C GLY A 391 10.95 4.43 9.05
N VAL A 392 9.73 5.00 9.05
CA VAL A 392 8.61 4.49 8.26
C VAL A 392 8.87 4.70 6.76
N VAL A 393 9.33 5.89 6.36
CA VAL A 393 9.68 6.17 4.96
C VAL A 393 10.77 5.22 4.46
N GLU A 394 11.79 4.95 5.27
CA GLU A 394 12.84 3.98 4.92
C GLU A 394 12.31 2.56 4.67
N LEU A 395 11.28 2.13 5.40
CA LEU A 395 10.65 0.84 5.15
C LEU A 395 9.94 0.82 3.79
N ILE A 396 9.19 1.87 3.47
CA ILE A 396 8.42 1.95 2.20
C ILE A 396 9.36 2.09 0.99
N ASP A 397 10.43 2.87 1.12
CA ASP A 397 11.37 3.10 0.03
C ASP A 397 12.19 1.84 -0.32
N ASN A 398 12.42 0.94 0.66
CA ASN A 398 13.30 -0.21 0.49
C ASN A 398 12.57 -1.56 0.40
N TYR A 399 11.32 -1.64 0.84
CA TYR A 399 10.55 -2.87 0.92
C TYR A 399 9.15 -2.71 0.31
N ASP A 400 8.71 -3.73 -0.41
CA ASP A 400 7.36 -3.84 -0.97
C ASP A 400 6.37 -4.23 0.14
N VAL A 401 6.19 -3.38 1.15
CA VAL A 401 5.23 -3.64 2.24
C VAL A 401 3.83 -3.25 1.81
N ASP A 402 2.83 -4.01 2.24
CA ASP A 402 1.42 -3.71 1.98
C ASP A 402 0.84 -2.71 3.01
N GLY A 403 1.49 -2.61 4.17
CA GLY A 403 1.07 -1.68 5.22
C GLY A 403 2.11 -1.42 6.30
N ILE A 404 1.86 -0.36 7.06
CA ILE A 404 2.56 0.02 8.28
C ILE A 404 1.57 -0.10 9.44
N HIS A 405 2.02 -0.76 10.51
CA HIS A 405 1.18 -1.06 11.67
C HIS A 405 1.82 -0.53 12.95
N PHE A 406 1.14 0.34 13.69
CA PHE A 406 1.53 0.66 15.08
C PHE A 406 0.64 -0.11 16.06
N ASP A 407 1.21 -0.53 17.18
CA ASP A 407 0.47 -1.16 18.29
C ASP A 407 -0.07 -0.10 19.28
N ASP A 408 -0.33 -0.51 20.52
CA ASP A 408 -1.03 0.25 21.54
C ASP A 408 -0.13 1.07 22.48
N TYR A 409 1.19 1.06 22.26
CA TYR A 409 2.15 1.74 23.16
C TYR A 409 2.50 3.14 22.65
N PHE A 410 2.00 4.16 23.34
CA PHE A 410 2.29 5.57 23.07
C PHE A 410 3.04 6.20 24.25
N TYR A 411 2.38 7.07 25.02
CA TYR A 411 2.97 7.62 26.23
C TYR A 411 3.09 6.55 27.31
N PRO A 412 4.27 6.36 27.92
CA PRO A 412 4.50 5.28 28.88
C PRO A 412 4.12 5.65 30.32
N SER A 413 3.69 6.89 30.59
CA SER A 413 3.34 7.36 31.94
C SER A 413 2.28 8.46 31.91
N THR A 414 1.41 8.45 32.92
CA THR A 414 0.44 9.53 33.20
C THR A 414 1.00 10.62 34.10
N ASP A 415 2.18 10.43 34.69
CA ASP A 415 2.84 11.43 35.52
C ASP A 415 3.17 12.66 34.67
N LEU A 416 2.64 13.82 35.06
CA LEU A 416 2.86 15.10 34.40
C LEU A 416 4.31 15.59 34.52
N SER A 417 5.11 15.02 35.42
CA SER A 417 6.55 15.31 35.49
C SER A 417 7.33 14.77 34.29
N TYR A 418 6.81 13.73 33.61
CA TYR A 418 7.50 12.98 32.55
C TYR A 418 8.08 13.87 31.44
N ASP A 419 7.28 14.80 30.90
CA ASP A 419 7.65 15.71 29.81
C ASP A 419 7.56 17.18 30.24
N LYS A 420 7.73 17.45 31.55
CA LYS A 420 7.49 18.77 32.11
C LYS A 420 8.37 19.86 31.49
N LEU A 421 9.65 19.58 31.22
CA LEU A 421 10.55 20.57 30.62
C LEU A 421 10.08 20.98 29.21
N ASP A 422 9.62 20.02 28.41
CA ASP A 422 9.05 20.30 27.08
C ASP A 422 7.71 21.06 27.19
N TYR A 423 6.88 20.73 28.19
CA TYR A 423 5.61 21.42 28.43
C TYR A 423 5.81 22.86 28.93
N ASP A 424 6.77 23.10 29.82
CA ASP A 424 7.15 24.44 30.30
C ASP A 424 7.63 25.31 29.13
N GLN A 425 8.41 24.74 28.20
CA GLN A 425 8.81 25.43 26.96
C GLN A 425 7.62 25.73 26.05
N TYR A 426 6.70 24.77 25.87
CA TYR A 426 5.47 24.96 25.10
C TYR A 426 4.61 26.10 25.65
N THR A 427 4.38 26.13 26.97
CA THR A 427 3.58 27.18 27.61
C THR A 427 4.27 28.53 27.58
N SER A 428 5.59 28.57 27.83
CA SER A 428 6.38 29.82 27.75
C SER A 428 6.43 30.42 26.34
N SER A 429 6.28 29.59 25.31
CA SER A 429 6.17 30.03 23.90
C SER A 429 4.72 30.37 23.47
N GLY A 430 3.77 30.44 24.41
CA GLY A 430 2.39 30.85 24.17
C GLY A 430 1.41 29.69 23.95
N GLY A 431 1.82 28.45 24.22
CA GLY A 431 0.97 27.27 24.23
C GLY A 431 -0.20 27.38 25.22
N LYS A 432 -1.38 26.89 24.81
CA LYS A 432 -2.65 27.06 25.56
C LYS A 432 -3.31 25.75 25.98
N LEU A 433 -2.87 24.61 25.44
CA LEU A 433 -3.43 23.31 25.78
C LEU A 433 -3.06 22.92 27.21
N SER A 434 -3.96 22.21 27.89
CA SER A 434 -3.59 21.47 29.11
C SER A 434 -2.49 20.47 28.77
N GLN A 435 -1.64 20.09 29.73
CA GLN A 435 -0.55 19.16 29.44
C GLN A 435 -1.04 17.82 28.87
N GLN A 436 -2.20 17.35 29.34
CA GLN A 436 -2.81 16.12 28.83
C GLN A 436 -3.30 16.27 27.38
N ASP A 437 -3.95 17.40 27.04
CA ASP A 437 -4.37 17.68 25.66
C ASP A 437 -3.18 17.90 24.73
N TRP A 438 -2.13 18.54 25.26
CA TRP A 438 -0.89 18.74 24.53
C TRP A 438 -0.17 17.42 24.24
N ARG A 439 -0.15 16.47 25.19
CA ARG A 439 0.35 15.10 24.94
C ARG A 439 -0.42 14.41 23.81
N ARG A 440 -1.76 14.47 23.86
CA ARG A 440 -2.61 13.94 22.77
C ARG A 440 -2.27 14.59 21.43
N GLU A 441 -2.06 15.90 21.41
CA GLU A 441 -1.70 16.61 20.18
C GLU A 441 -0.31 16.22 19.66
N ASN A 442 0.66 15.96 20.53
CA ASN A 442 1.97 15.46 20.12
C ASN A 442 1.86 14.09 19.41
N VAL A 443 0.99 13.20 19.90
CA VAL A 443 0.71 11.93 19.19
C VAL A 443 -0.03 12.20 17.88
N ASN A 444 -1.03 13.07 17.87
CA ASN A 444 -1.76 13.43 16.64
C ASN A 444 -0.82 13.94 15.55
N LEU A 445 0.16 14.75 15.91
CA LEU A 445 1.19 15.26 14.98
C LEU A 445 2.06 14.14 14.42
N LEU A 446 2.43 13.15 15.24
CA LEU A 446 3.16 11.97 14.75
C LEU A 446 2.30 11.17 13.77
N VAL A 447 1.09 10.79 14.18
CA VAL A 447 0.19 9.94 13.38
C VAL A 447 -0.13 10.59 12.04
N LYS A 448 -0.49 11.88 12.05
CA LYS A 448 -0.76 12.65 10.82
C LYS A 448 0.47 12.79 9.93
N GLY A 449 1.65 13.02 10.53
CA GLY A 449 2.91 13.12 9.79
C GLY A 449 3.29 11.80 9.12
N VAL A 450 3.15 10.68 9.84
CA VAL A 450 3.37 9.33 9.32
C VAL A 450 2.39 9.05 8.19
N TYR A 451 1.08 9.22 8.41
CA TYR A 451 0.07 9.02 7.37
C TYR A 451 0.39 9.81 6.09
N SER A 452 0.66 11.11 6.23
CA SER A 452 0.98 11.97 5.09
C SER A 452 2.20 11.49 4.32
N GLN A 453 3.27 11.08 5.01
CA GLN A 453 4.48 10.60 4.35
C GLN A 453 4.27 9.24 3.68
N ILE A 454 3.49 8.34 4.29
CA ILE A 454 3.11 7.07 3.65
C ILE A 454 2.38 7.37 2.33
N LYS A 455 1.34 8.20 2.37
CA LYS A 455 0.52 8.50 1.18
C LYS A 455 1.26 9.29 0.10
N GLU A 456 2.23 10.11 0.48
CA GLU A 456 3.10 10.81 -0.47
C GLU A 456 4.05 9.84 -1.20
N ARG A 457 4.56 8.82 -0.51
CA ARG A 457 5.52 7.86 -1.05
C ARG A 457 4.83 6.76 -1.86
N ASP A 458 3.81 6.15 -1.28
CA ASP A 458 3.01 5.14 -1.92
C ASP A 458 1.57 5.15 -1.34
N PRO A 459 0.58 5.71 -2.06
CA PRO A 459 -0.79 5.79 -1.57
C PRO A 459 -1.46 4.42 -1.36
N SER A 460 -0.91 3.34 -1.95
CA SER A 460 -1.45 1.98 -1.80
C SER A 460 -1.12 1.36 -0.43
N VAL A 461 0.01 1.76 0.18
CA VAL A 461 0.46 1.24 1.48
C VAL A 461 -0.49 1.70 2.56
N GLN A 462 -1.10 0.75 3.28
CA GLN A 462 -2.04 1.05 4.36
C GLN A 462 -1.30 1.55 5.61
N PHE A 463 -1.92 2.44 6.37
CA PHE A 463 -1.47 2.80 7.71
C PHE A 463 -2.57 2.52 8.72
N GLY A 464 -2.28 1.68 9.70
CA GLY A 464 -3.20 1.42 10.78
C GLY A 464 -2.55 1.35 12.14
N ILE A 465 -3.42 1.49 13.15
CA ILE A 465 -3.04 1.49 14.55
C ILE A 465 -3.93 0.47 15.28
N SER A 466 -3.32 -0.34 16.13
CA SER A 466 -3.99 -1.30 17.00
C SER A 466 -4.00 -0.81 18.45
N PRO A 467 -4.93 0.09 18.84
CA PRO A 467 -4.99 0.63 20.19
C PRO A 467 -5.61 -0.37 21.17
N GLN A 468 -5.59 -0.06 22.46
CA GLN A 468 -6.32 -0.86 23.45
C GLN A 468 -7.82 -0.84 23.14
N GLY A 469 -8.56 -1.88 23.55
CA GLY A 469 -10.01 -1.93 23.33
C GLY A 469 -10.81 -0.83 24.05
N SER A 470 -10.23 -0.18 25.07
CA SER A 470 -10.89 0.88 25.85
C SER A 470 -10.51 2.28 25.38
N PHE A 471 -11.48 3.04 24.87
CA PHE A 471 -11.34 4.47 24.56
C PHE A 471 -10.84 5.29 25.76
N GLU A 472 -11.32 4.98 26.97
CA GLU A 472 -10.92 5.70 28.18
C GLU A 472 -9.43 5.47 28.50
N ALA A 473 -8.97 4.22 28.40
CA ALA A 473 -7.56 3.89 28.63
C ALA A 473 -6.66 4.52 27.56
N ASN A 474 -7.09 4.46 26.30
CA ASN A 474 -6.41 5.13 25.18
C ASN A 474 -6.27 6.64 25.43
N TYR A 475 -7.36 7.32 25.76
CA TYR A 475 -7.40 8.77 25.91
C TYR A 475 -6.66 9.27 27.16
N ASN A 476 -6.81 8.57 28.29
CA ASN A 476 -6.33 9.02 29.60
C ASN A 476 -4.98 8.42 30.01
N GLN A 477 -4.58 7.26 29.48
CA GLN A 477 -3.36 6.55 29.88
C GLN A 477 -2.31 6.50 28.78
N GLN A 478 -2.73 6.27 27.52
CA GLN A 478 -1.82 6.28 26.36
C GLN A 478 -1.74 7.65 25.68
N PHE A 479 -2.61 8.60 26.08
CA PHE A 479 -2.74 9.92 25.47
C PHE A 479 -2.92 9.85 23.95
N ILE A 480 -3.76 8.93 23.49
CA ILE A 480 -4.15 8.83 22.09
C ILE A 480 -5.62 9.15 21.91
N ASP A 481 -5.92 10.05 20.98
CA ASP A 481 -7.28 10.52 20.69
C ASP A 481 -7.83 9.76 19.48
N THR A 482 -8.21 8.51 19.71
CA THR A 482 -8.73 7.65 18.65
C THR A 482 -10.02 8.20 18.06
N GLU A 483 -10.89 8.84 18.86
CA GLU A 483 -12.11 9.47 18.34
C GLU A 483 -11.79 10.57 17.33
N LYS A 484 -10.76 11.40 17.57
CA LYS A 484 -10.28 12.38 16.59
C LYS A 484 -9.79 11.71 15.31
N TRP A 485 -9.05 10.60 15.39
CA TRP A 485 -8.55 9.90 14.20
C TRP A 485 -9.69 9.26 13.38
N LEU A 486 -10.71 8.72 14.06
CA LEU A 486 -11.86 8.08 13.41
C LEU A 486 -12.87 9.07 12.83
N ALA A 487 -12.86 10.30 13.32
CA ALA A 487 -13.73 11.37 12.83
C ALA A 487 -13.15 12.16 11.65
N ASN A 488 -11.84 12.08 11.41
CA ASN A 488 -11.14 12.94 10.45
C ASN A 488 -10.29 12.15 9.45
N GLY A 489 -10.10 12.68 8.26
CA GLY A 489 -9.12 12.15 7.29
C GLY A 489 -7.68 12.48 7.69
N GLY A 490 -6.73 11.70 7.16
CA GLY A 490 -5.30 12.01 7.29
C GLY A 490 -4.60 11.41 8.51
N TYR A 491 -5.20 10.44 9.20
CA TYR A 491 -4.63 9.82 10.40
C TYR A 491 -4.33 8.33 10.21
N VAL A 492 -5.32 7.55 9.79
CA VAL A 492 -5.21 6.10 9.57
C VAL A 492 -6.14 5.70 8.42
N ASP A 493 -5.80 4.62 7.72
CA ASP A 493 -6.71 3.94 6.79
C ASP A 493 -7.57 2.89 7.53
N TYR A 494 -7.06 2.35 8.64
CA TYR A 494 -7.83 1.44 9.49
C TYR A 494 -7.47 1.59 10.97
N ILE A 495 -8.40 1.18 11.83
CA ILE A 495 -8.19 1.01 13.26
C ILE A 495 -8.41 -0.45 13.65
N CYS A 496 -7.54 -0.99 14.51
CA CYS A 496 -7.66 -2.36 15.01
C CYS A 496 -7.71 -2.42 16.54
N PRO A 497 -8.82 -2.01 17.19
CA PRO A 497 -8.88 -2.09 18.64
C PRO A 497 -8.70 -3.52 19.14
N GLN A 498 -7.86 -3.67 20.17
CA GLN A 498 -7.56 -4.94 20.83
C GLN A 498 -8.74 -5.36 21.72
N ILE A 499 -9.77 -5.97 21.12
CA ILE A 499 -10.96 -6.46 21.83
C ILE A 499 -10.69 -7.85 22.40
N TYR A 500 -9.77 -7.91 23.37
CA TYR A 500 -9.29 -9.13 23.98
C TYR A 500 -10.20 -9.64 25.10
N PHE A 501 -11.50 -9.43 24.96
CA PHE A 501 -12.51 -9.70 25.99
C PHE A 501 -13.63 -10.56 25.40
N GLY A 502 -14.16 -11.48 26.20
CA GLY A 502 -15.34 -12.26 25.81
C GLY A 502 -16.65 -11.49 26.02
N TYR A 503 -17.78 -12.08 25.64
CA TYR A 503 -19.11 -11.47 25.76
C TYR A 503 -19.51 -11.27 27.22
N ASN A 504 -19.07 -12.16 28.12
CA ASN A 504 -19.44 -12.13 29.53
C ASN A 504 -18.45 -11.34 30.40
N HIS A 505 -17.53 -10.58 29.79
CA HIS A 505 -16.58 -9.75 30.53
C HIS A 505 -17.30 -8.59 31.24
N SER A 506 -17.33 -8.60 32.58
CA SER A 506 -18.09 -7.67 33.42
C SER A 506 -17.93 -6.17 33.09
N LYS A 507 -16.71 -5.72 32.76
CA LYS A 507 -16.41 -4.33 32.41
C LYS A 507 -16.39 -4.02 30.91
N TYR A 508 -16.09 -5.02 30.08
CA TYR A 508 -15.71 -4.85 28.68
C TYR A 508 -16.35 -5.92 27.78
N PRO A 509 -17.69 -6.09 27.79
CA PRO A 509 -18.33 -7.08 26.94
C PRO A 509 -17.96 -6.90 25.46
N TYR A 510 -17.59 -7.99 24.79
CA TYR A 510 -17.18 -7.98 23.38
C TYR A 510 -18.15 -7.19 22.48
N SER A 511 -19.43 -7.57 22.50
CA SER A 511 -20.48 -6.99 21.65
C SER A 511 -20.64 -5.48 21.87
N ALA A 512 -20.56 -5.02 23.12
CA ALA A 512 -20.64 -3.61 23.47
C ALA A 512 -19.42 -2.81 22.97
N LEU A 513 -18.23 -3.41 23.02
CA LEU A 513 -17.01 -2.76 22.53
C LEU A 513 -17.00 -2.62 21.02
N ILE A 514 -17.30 -3.69 20.27
CA ILE A 514 -17.31 -3.62 18.80
C ILE A 514 -18.35 -2.61 18.30
N GLU A 515 -19.52 -2.54 18.94
CA GLU A 515 -20.56 -1.56 18.64
C GLU A 515 -20.09 -0.12 18.90
N LYS A 516 -19.37 0.08 20.01
CA LYS A 516 -18.82 1.40 20.36
C LYS A 516 -17.76 1.85 19.35
N TRP A 517 -16.86 0.96 18.95
CA TRP A 517 -15.82 1.28 17.96
C TRP A 517 -16.41 1.53 16.57
N ASP A 518 -17.36 0.72 16.12
CA ASP A 518 -18.04 0.93 14.83
C ASP A 518 -18.74 2.30 14.79
N LYS A 519 -19.46 2.66 15.86
CA LYS A 519 -20.14 3.95 15.98
C LYS A 519 -19.19 5.15 16.03
N ALA A 520 -17.95 4.98 16.50
CA ALA A 520 -16.97 6.06 16.58
C ALA A 520 -16.42 6.46 15.20
N ILE A 521 -16.51 5.58 14.20
CA ILE A 521 -16.06 5.86 12.84
C ILE A 521 -17.05 6.80 12.14
N LYS A 522 -16.60 8.02 11.84
CA LYS A 522 -17.37 9.02 11.08
C LYS A 522 -16.80 9.28 9.70
N ASN A 523 -15.56 8.86 9.44
CA ASN A 523 -14.93 8.90 8.14
C ASN A 523 -15.08 7.52 7.46
N ASP A 524 -15.89 7.46 6.39
CA ASP A 524 -16.19 6.20 5.68
C ASP A 524 -14.96 5.55 5.00
N ASN A 525 -13.84 6.28 4.89
CA ASN A 525 -12.57 5.74 4.41
C ASN A 525 -11.79 4.95 5.46
N VAL A 526 -12.20 4.97 6.73
CA VAL A 526 -11.52 4.23 7.81
C VAL A 526 -12.22 2.87 8.03
N LYS A 527 -11.44 1.78 7.93
CA LYS A 527 -11.95 0.43 8.23
C LYS A 527 -11.78 0.06 9.70
N LEU A 528 -12.73 -0.72 10.22
CA LEU A 528 -12.65 -1.35 11.53
C LEU A 528 -12.15 -2.79 11.38
N TYR A 529 -11.00 -3.09 11.95
CA TYR A 529 -10.52 -4.46 12.14
C TYR A 529 -10.64 -4.85 13.62
N ILE A 530 -10.96 -6.11 13.92
CA ILE A 530 -11.06 -6.54 15.33
C ILE A 530 -9.84 -7.35 15.74
N GLY A 531 -9.09 -6.87 16.75
CA GLY A 531 -8.02 -7.64 17.38
C GLY A 531 -8.60 -8.68 18.33
N ILE A 532 -8.29 -9.97 18.11
CA ILE A 532 -8.81 -11.09 18.88
C ILE A 532 -7.69 -11.85 19.61
N ALA A 533 -7.92 -12.15 20.89
CA ALA A 533 -6.94 -12.74 21.79
C ALA A 533 -6.83 -14.26 21.71
N ALA A 534 -6.26 -14.79 20.61
CA ALA A 534 -5.99 -16.23 20.48
C ALA A 534 -5.17 -16.80 21.66
N TYR A 535 -4.36 -15.96 22.33
CA TYR A 535 -3.61 -16.36 23.52
C TYR A 535 -4.44 -16.75 24.75
N LYS A 536 -5.74 -16.38 24.79
CA LYS A 536 -6.66 -16.71 25.89
C LYS A 536 -7.36 -18.06 25.72
N ILE A 537 -7.30 -18.67 24.54
CA ILE A 537 -7.97 -19.94 24.25
C ILE A 537 -7.52 -21.02 25.25
N GLY A 538 -8.49 -21.69 25.86
CA GLY A 538 -8.30 -22.72 26.89
C GLY A 538 -7.79 -22.21 28.23
N ARG A 539 -7.85 -20.90 28.49
CA ARG A 539 -7.32 -20.29 29.73
C ARG A 539 -8.39 -19.49 30.46
N GLU A 540 -8.27 -19.43 31.78
CA GLU A 540 -9.11 -18.56 32.59
C GLU A 540 -8.72 -17.09 32.38
N ASP A 541 -9.72 -16.24 32.11
CA ASP A 541 -9.56 -14.78 32.12
C ASP A 541 -9.88 -14.23 33.51
N ASN A 542 -8.85 -14.16 34.36
CA ASN A 542 -8.99 -13.73 35.75
C ASN A 542 -9.58 -12.31 35.93
N TRP A 543 -9.69 -11.52 34.87
CA TRP A 543 -10.24 -10.16 34.91
C TRP A 543 -11.66 -10.04 34.35
N ALA A 544 -12.21 -11.12 33.78
CA ALA A 544 -13.53 -11.09 33.14
C ALA A 544 -14.72 -11.15 34.12
N GLY A 545 -14.50 -11.44 35.40
CA GLY A 545 -15.60 -11.65 36.34
C GLY A 545 -16.45 -12.86 35.94
N ASN A 546 -17.72 -12.66 35.60
CA ASN A 546 -18.62 -13.76 35.21
C ASN A 546 -18.15 -14.50 33.95
N GLY A 547 -17.41 -13.84 33.04
CA GLY A 547 -16.84 -14.45 31.84
C GLY A 547 -15.50 -15.17 32.04
N LYS A 548 -15.06 -15.40 33.30
CA LYS A 548 -13.73 -15.96 33.60
C LYS A 548 -13.40 -17.25 32.83
N ARG A 549 -14.40 -18.08 32.56
CA ARG A 549 -14.25 -19.39 31.92
C ARG A 549 -14.72 -19.44 30.46
N GLU A 550 -15.10 -18.31 29.88
CA GLU A 550 -15.66 -18.25 28.52
C GLU A 550 -14.70 -18.81 27.46
N TRP A 551 -13.41 -18.48 27.57
CA TRP A 551 -12.37 -19.00 26.68
C TRP A 551 -12.02 -20.48 26.90
N ILE A 552 -12.61 -21.14 27.90
CA ILE A 552 -12.49 -22.57 28.18
C ILE A 552 -13.77 -23.31 27.75
N GLU A 553 -14.93 -22.72 28.00
CA GLU A 553 -16.22 -23.38 27.84
C GLU A 553 -16.78 -23.24 26.42
N ASP A 554 -16.49 -22.14 25.73
CA ASP A 554 -16.81 -21.98 24.32
C ASP A 554 -15.65 -22.50 23.45
N LYS A 555 -16.00 -23.33 22.47
CA LYS A 555 -15.09 -23.99 21.52
C LYS A 555 -15.20 -23.40 20.11
N ARG A 556 -16.02 -22.35 19.94
CA ARG A 556 -16.30 -21.63 18.70
C ARG A 556 -16.34 -20.13 18.95
N LEU A 557 -15.64 -19.65 19.97
CA LEU A 557 -15.65 -18.25 20.38
C LEU A 557 -15.05 -17.35 19.30
N LEU A 558 -13.93 -17.75 18.67
CA LEU A 558 -13.32 -16.97 17.58
C LEU A 558 -14.25 -16.84 16.37
N GLN A 559 -14.95 -17.92 16.03
CA GLN A 559 -15.94 -17.95 14.96
C GLN A 559 -17.08 -16.98 15.27
N THR A 560 -17.64 -17.07 16.48
CA THR A 560 -18.77 -16.25 16.93
C THR A 560 -18.41 -14.77 16.98
N MET A 561 -17.25 -14.43 17.55
CA MET A 561 -16.70 -13.07 17.56
C MET A 561 -16.56 -12.52 16.13
N THR A 562 -15.96 -13.29 15.22
CA THR A 562 -15.79 -12.89 13.82
C THR A 562 -17.13 -12.66 13.11
N LEU A 563 -18.11 -13.55 13.31
CA LEU A 563 -19.44 -13.40 12.69
C LEU A 563 -20.22 -12.19 13.22
N ASP A 564 -20.13 -11.88 14.51
CA ASP A 564 -20.76 -10.69 15.10
C ASP A 564 -20.09 -9.40 14.60
N ALA A 565 -18.75 -9.39 14.49
CA ALA A 565 -18.02 -8.27 13.92
C ALA A 565 -18.39 -7.98 12.45
N ARG A 566 -18.60 -9.03 11.63
CA ARG A 566 -19.04 -8.90 10.23
C ARG A 566 -20.37 -8.17 10.04
N GLN A 567 -21.20 -8.06 11.09
CA GLN A 567 -22.46 -7.32 11.03
C GLN A 567 -22.28 -5.80 11.18
N LYS A 568 -21.07 -5.31 11.48
CA LYS A 568 -20.81 -3.89 11.70
C LYS A 568 -20.61 -3.13 10.40
N LYS A 569 -21.09 -1.88 10.34
CA LYS A 569 -21.12 -1.08 9.10
C LYS A 569 -19.72 -0.90 8.52
N ASN A 570 -18.75 -0.59 9.38
CA ASN A 570 -17.39 -0.26 8.97
C ASN A 570 -16.44 -1.46 9.06
N TYR A 571 -16.96 -2.67 9.28
CA TYR A 571 -16.14 -3.87 9.38
C TYR A 571 -15.31 -4.08 8.11
N GLY A 572 -14.02 -4.33 8.30
CA GLY A 572 -13.11 -4.70 7.23
C GLY A 572 -12.31 -5.98 7.51
N GLY A 573 -12.43 -6.59 8.71
CA GLY A 573 -11.73 -7.83 9.02
C GLY A 573 -11.34 -8.03 10.49
N PHE A 574 -10.46 -9.00 10.73
CA PHE A 574 -9.96 -9.35 12.05
C PHE A 574 -8.46 -9.69 12.03
N ILE A 575 -7.84 -9.58 13.21
CA ILE A 575 -6.42 -9.87 13.41
C ILE A 575 -6.25 -10.71 14.68
N LEU A 576 -5.57 -11.85 14.57
CA LEU A 576 -5.36 -12.78 15.68
C LEU A 576 -4.04 -12.48 16.42
N TYR A 577 -4.11 -12.29 17.73
CA TYR A 577 -2.94 -12.16 18.60
C TYR A 577 -2.71 -13.45 19.42
N ARG A 578 -1.72 -14.28 19.09
CA ARG A 578 -0.68 -14.16 18.03
C ARG A 578 -0.24 -15.54 17.54
N TYR A 579 0.61 -15.60 16.51
CA TYR A 579 0.99 -16.81 15.78
C TYR A 579 1.31 -18.04 16.66
N ASP A 580 2.19 -17.93 17.67
CA ASP A 580 2.60 -19.10 18.46
C ASP A 580 1.41 -19.75 19.19
N TYR A 581 0.38 -19.00 19.56
CA TYR A 581 -0.80 -19.58 20.21
C TYR A 581 -1.66 -20.40 19.24
N LEU A 582 -1.67 -20.07 17.96
CA LEU A 582 -2.42 -20.83 16.95
C LEU A 582 -1.69 -22.12 16.55
N PHE A 583 -0.35 -22.07 16.43
CA PHE A 583 0.41 -23.15 15.78
C PHE A 583 1.43 -23.85 16.69
N LYS A 584 1.68 -23.36 17.90
CA LYS A 584 2.63 -23.90 18.87
C LYS A 584 2.10 -23.92 20.30
N SER A 585 0.78 -24.06 20.45
CA SER A 585 0.14 -24.19 21.76
C SER A 585 0.67 -25.41 22.53
N GLY A 586 0.74 -25.29 23.86
CA GLY A 586 1.11 -26.38 24.75
C GLY A 586 0.11 -27.54 24.66
N PRO A 587 0.53 -28.80 24.91
CA PRO A 587 -0.33 -29.99 24.75
C PRO A 587 -1.68 -29.89 25.45
N GLU A 588 -1.75 -29.18 26.58
CA GLU A 588 -2.95 -28.97 27.38
C GLU A 588 -4.01 -28.08 26.70
N TYR A 589 -3.64 -27.32 25.66
CA TYR A 589 -4.55 -26.40 24.94
C TYR A 589 -4.81 -26.82 23.48
N VAL A 590 -4.09 -27.83 22.96
CA VAL A 590 -4.13 -28.19 21.53
C VAL A 590 -5.52 -28.61 21.07
N GLU A 591 -6.26 -29.39 21.86
CA GLU A 591 -7.60 -29.84 21.48
C GLU A 591 -8.54 -28.64 21.28
N GLN A 592 -8.60 -27.75 22.27
CA GLN A 592 -9.45 -26.56 22.20
C GLN A 592 -9.00 -25.57 21.13
N MET A 593 -7.69 -25.42 20.93
CA MET A 593 -7.16 -24.62 19.84
C MET A 593 -7.59 -25.16 18.46
N ASN A 594 -7.53 -26.48 18.26
CA ASN A 594 -7.97 -27.10 17.02
C ASN A 594 -9.47 -26.89 16.80
N ASP A 595 -10.28 -27.04 17.86
CA ASP A 595 -11.71 -26.74 17.82
C ASP A 595 -11.97 -25.29 17.36
N GLU A 596 -11.30 -24.31 17.96
CA GLU A 596 -11.45 -22.88 17.59
C GLU A 596 -10.99 -22.62 16.14
N ILE A 597 -9.88 -23.22 15.72
CA ILE A 597 -9.36 -23.10 14.35
C ILE A 597 -10.31 -23.72 13.33
N GLU A 598 -10.90 -24.89 13.61
CA GLU A 598 -11.91 -25.51 12.74
C GLU A 598 -13.17 -24.63 12.64
N GLY A 599 -13.64 -24.11 13.77
CA GLY A 599 -14.74 -23.15 13.81
C GLY A 599 -14.47 -21.93 12.94
N LEU A 600 -13.33 -21.29 13.12
CA LEU A 600 -12.94 -20.13 12.33
C LEU A 600 -12.79 -20.48 10.84
N LYS A 601 -12.11 -21.57 10.49
CA LYS A 601 -11.95 -22.03 9.09
C LYS A 601 -13.27 -22.19 8.36
N SER A 602 -14.32 -22.68 9.05
CA SER A 602 -15.63 -22.91 8.44
C SER A 602 -16.31 -21.64 7.92
N ILE A 603 -15.85 -20.44 8.32
CA ILE A 603 -16.40 -19.15 7.90
C ILE A 603 -15.44 -18.33 7.02
N LEU A 604 -14.26 -18.87 6.68
CA LEU A 604 -13.26 -18.21 5.83
C LEU A 604 -13.26 -18.72 4.38
N GLN A 605 -13.92 -19.85 4.10
CA GLN A 605 -13.99 -20.48 2.77
C GLN A 605 -14.99 -19.81 1.86
#